data_AF-A0A6C2U508-F1
#
_entry.id   AF-A0A6C2U508-F1
#
_cell.length_a   1.000
_cell.length_b   1.000
_cell.length_c   1.000
_cell.angle_alpha   90.00
_cell.angle_beta   90.00
_cell.angle_gamma   90.00
#
_symmetry.space_group_name_H-M   'P 1'
#
loop_
_entity.id
_entity.type
_entity.pdbx_description
1 polymer ?
#
loop_
_entity_poly.entity_id
_entity_poly.type
_entity_poly.pdbx_seq_one_letter_code
_entity_poly.pdbx_strand_id
1 'polypeptide(L)'
;MSRVSSKMALAVKCSDTFNADACMHCGVCTAVCPMGIEMLPRKLFRYVQVGLEDKVRENISTIYSCLLCGMCAENCPAEVNIADNVRFLRKYINENEFNLS
;
A
#
# COMPACT_ATOMS: atom_id res chain seq x y z
N MET A 1 -3.61 -12.26 -17.73
CA MET A 1 -2.48 -12.65 -16.86
C MET A 1 -1.86 -11.38 -16.33
N SER A 2 -1.85 -11.18 -15.01
CA SER A 2 -1.24 -10.00 -14.38
C SER A 2 0.27 -9.99 -14.63
N ARG A 3 0.81 -8.88 -15.15
CA ARG A 3 2.25 -8.73 -15.38
C ARG A 3 2.94 -8.39 -14.06
N VAL A 4 4.02 -9.10 -13.76
CA VAL A 4 4.93 -8.74 -12.67
C VAL A 4 5.88 -7.68 -13.20
N SER A 5 5.84 -6.48 -12.62
CA SER A 5 6.71 -5.36 -12.96
C SER A 5 7.87 -5.28 -12.00
N SER A 6 9.09 -5.33 -12.52
CA SER A 6 10.31 -5.16 -11.72
C SER A 6 10.44 -3.74 -11.17
N LYS A 7 9.87 -2.73 -11.84
CA LYS A 7 10.03 -1.32 -11.47
C LYS A 7 9.43 -1.01 -10.10
N MET A 8 8.18 -1.38 -9.85
CA MET A 8 7.51 -1.15 -8.58
C MET A 8 8.18 -1.92 -7.43
N ALA A 9 8.54 -3.18 -7.66
CA ALA A 9 9.22 -4.00 -6.67
C ALA A 9 10.60 -3.44 -6.27
N LEU A 10 11.33 -2.85 -7.24
CA LEU A 10 12.58 -2.14 -6.98
C LEU A 10 12.35 -0.83 -6.22
N ALA A 11 11.36 -0.02 -6.62
CA ALA A 11 11.03 1.23 -5.93
C ALA A 11 10.72 1.02 -4.45
N VAL A 12 9.99 -0.06 -4.14
CA VAL A 12 9.68 -0.47 -2.77
C VAL A 12 10.92 -0.91 -2.01
N LYS A 13 11.78 -1.74 -2.62
CA LYS A 13 13.04 -2.18 -1.99
C LYS A 13 14.02 -1.03 -1.72
N CYS A 14 14.01 0.00 -2.56
CA CYS A 14 14.85 1.19 -2.38
C CYS A 14 14.26 2.19 -1.39
N SER A 15 13.04 1.99 -0.90
CA SER A 15 12.41 2.87 0.08
C SER A 15 12.69 2.38 1.49
N ASP A 16 13.47 3.14 2.26
CA ASP A 16 13.75 2.85 3.67
C ASP A 16 12.49 2.91 4.55
N THR A 17 11.45 3.60 4.08
CA THR A 17 10.19 3.80 4.82
C THR A 17 9.15 2.73 4.53
N PHE A 18 9.29 1.95 3.45
CA PHE A 18 8.28 0.97 3.03
C PHE A 18 8.52 -0.39 3.69
N ASN A 19 7.87 -0.63 4.84
CA ASN A 19 8.08 -1.83 5.67
C ASN A 19 6.92 -2.84 5.60
N ALA A 20 6.27 -2.97 4.46
CA ALA A 20 5.07 -3.82 4.35
C ALA A 20 5.37 -5.33 4.52
N ASP A 21 6.62 -5.76 4.42
CA ASP A 21 7.14 -7.12 4.67
C ASP A 21 6.93 -7.61 6.10
N ALA A 22 6.83 -6.70 7.08
CA ALA A 22 6.46 -7.06 8.45
C ALA A 22 4.97 -7.45 8.61
N CYS A 23 4.12 -7.24 7.59
CA CYS A 23 2.68 -7.50 7.70
C CYS A 23 2.35 -8.99 7.91
N MET A 24 1.80 -9.32 9.08
CA MET A 24 1.35 -10.67 9.44
C MET A 24 -0.11 -10.98 9.06
N HIS A 25 -0.77 -10.13 8.28
CA HIS A 25 -2.15 -10.32 7.80
C HIS A 25 -3.25 -10.43 8.89
N CYS A 26 -3.00 -9.92 10.11
CA CYS A 26 -3.91 -10.05 11.26
C CYS A 26 -5.27 -9.32 11.13
N GLY A 27 -5.36 -8.27 10.30
CA GLY A 27 -6.62 -7.57 10.02
C GLY A 27 -7.02 -6.44 10.97
N VAL A 28 -6.24 -6.15 12.02
CA VAL A 28 -6.51 -5.05 12.98
C VAL A 28 -6.71 -3.71 12.28
N CYS A 29 -5.86 -3.41 11.30
CA CYS A 29 -5.92 -2.22 10.46
C CYS A 29 -7.25 -2.02 9.73
N THR A 30 -7.91 -3.10 9.32
CA THR A 30 -9.26 -3.04 8.71
C THR A 30 -10.31 -2.74 9.76
N ALA A 31 -10.22 -3.36 10.95
CA ALA A 31 -11.19 -3.19 12.03
C ALA A 31 -11.22 -1.76 12.59
N VAL A 32 -10.06 -1.09 12.65
CA VAL A 32 -9.95 0.30 13.15
C VAL A 32 -10.18 1.36 12.07
N CYS A 33 -10.35 0.98 10.81
CA CYS A 33 -10.48 1.95 9.72
C CYS A 33 -11.90 2.57 9.71
N PRO A 34 -12.04 3.90 9.87
CA PRO A 34 -13.35 4.56 9.93
C PRO A 34 -14.07 4.54 8.58
N MET A 35 -13.31 4.40 7.50
CA MET A 35 -13.82 4.32 6.12
C MET A 35 -14.22 2.89 5.73
N GLY A 36 -13.94 1.87 6.57
CA GLY A 36 -14.26 0.48 6.26
C GLY A 36 -13.52 -0.07 5.03
N ILE A 37 -12.31 0.42 4.74
CA ILE A 37 -11.58 0.01 3.53
C ILE A 37 -11.00 -1.40 3.73
N GLU A 38 -11.70 -2.43 3.28
CA GLU A 38 -11.30 -3.83 3.49
C GLU A 38 -10.06 -4.26 2.68
N MET A 39 -9.83 -3.65 1.52
CA MET A 39 -8.73 -4.02 0.62
C MET A 39 -7.37 -3.58 1.16
N LEU A 40 -7.35 -2.42 1.84
CA LEU A 40 -6.18 -1.87 2.50
C LEU A 40 -6.05 -2.43 3.91
N PRO A 41 -4.84 -2.74 4.39
CA PRO A 41 -3.54 -2.85 3.71
C PRO A 41 -3.18 -4.26 3.23
N ARG A 42 -3.91 -5.31 3.65
CA ARG A 42 -3.50 -6.71 3.49
C ARG A 42 -3.29 -7.14 2.03
N LYS A 43 -4.28 -6.87 1.15
CA LYS A 43 -4.20 -7.27 -0.26
C LYS A 43 -3.26 -6.36 -1.04
N LEU A 44 -3.36 -5.05 -0.82
CA LEU A 44 -2.53 -4.08 -1.52
C LEU A 44 -1.03 -4.34 -1.27
N PHE A 45 -0.64 -4.51 -0.02
CA PHE A 45 0.76 -4.71 0.34
C PHE A 45 1.33 -5.98 -0.28
N ARG A 46 0.52 -7.05 -0.33
CA ARG A 46 0.91 -8.26 -1.04
C ARG A 46 1.16 -8.00 -2.53
N TYR A 47 0.25 -7.30 -3.21
CA TYR A 47 0.42 -6.96 -4.63
C TYR A 47 1.68 -6.14 -4.88
N VAL A 48 1.96 -5.18 -4.01
CA VAL A 48 3.15 -4.33 -4.10
C VAL A 48 4.43 -5.15 -3.91
N GLN A 49 4.50 -5.99 -2.88
CA GLN A 49 5.66 -6.83 -2.59
C GLN A 49 6.01 -7.81 -3.70
N VAL A 50 4.99 -8.37 -4.36
CA VAL A 50 5.20 -9.31 -5.48
C VAL A 50 5.24 -8.63 -6.85
N GLY A 51 5.22 -7.29 -6.90
CA GLY A 51 5.34 -6.53 -8.14
C GLY A 51 4.11 -6.61 -9.07
N LEU A 52 2.92 -6.91 -8.56
CA LEU A 52 1.67 -6.98 -9.33
C LEU A 52 1.09 -5.59 -9.58
N GLU A 53 1.75 -4.80 -10.42
CA GLU A 53 1.40 -3.41 -10.72
C GLU A 53 0.00 -3.27 -11.33
N ASP A 54 -0.40 -4.19 -12.20
CA ASP A 54 -1.78 -4.21 -12.74
C ASP A 54 -2.84 -4.29 -11.64
N LYS A 55 -2.57 -5.07 -10.58
CA LYS A 55 -3.48 -5.18 -9.43
C LYS A 55 -3.48 -3.95 -8.56
N VAL A 56 -2.35 -3.24 -8.46
CA VAL A 56 -2.31 -1.93 -7.79
C VAL A 56 -3.12 -0.91 -8.60
N ARG A 57 -2.98 -0.90 -9.93
CA ARG A 57 -3.70 -0.01 -10.85
C ARG A 57 -5.22 -0.21 -10.81
N GLU A 58 -5.67 -1.47 -10.83
CA GLU A 58 -7.09 -1.83 -10.66
C GLU A 58 -7.71 -1.26 -9.37
N ASN A 59 -6.89 -0.93 -8.37
CA ASN A 59 -7.31 -0.49 -7.04
C ASN A 59 -6.95 0.97 -6.72
N ILE A 60 -6.60 1.80 -7.72
CA ILE A 60 -6.26 3.23 -7.52
C ILE A 60 -7.35 3.97 -6.75
N SER A 61 -8.62 3.80 -7.09
CA SER A 61 -9.73 4.49 -6.38
C SER A 61 -9.73 4.18 -4.88
N THR A 62 -9.44 2.94 -4.50
CA THR A 62 -9.34 2.52 -3.10
C THR A 62 -8.06 3.02 -2.42
N ILE A 63 -6.95 3.14 -3.15
CA ILE A 63 -5.71 3.73 -2.62
C ILE A 63 -5.93 5.21 -2.29
N TYR A 64 -6.67 5.94 -3.13
CA TYR A 64 -6.98 7.36 -2.94
C TYR A 64 -8.14 7.62 -1.96
N SER A 65 -8.98 6.63 -1.65
CA SER A 65 -10.01 6.76 -0.60
C SER A 65 -9.45 6.76 0.83
N CYS A 66 -8.19 6.32 1.02
CA CYS A 66 -7.52 6.40 2.32
C CYS A 66 -7.35 7.85 2.79
N LEU A 67 -7.76 8.17 4.01
CA LEU A 67 -7.60 9.54 4.54
C LEU A 67 -6.21 9.81 5.12
N LEU A 68 -5.30 8.83 5.09
CA LEU A 68 -3.97 8.89 5.71
C LEU A 68 -4.03 9.27 7.21
N CYS A 69 -5.08 8.85 7.91
CA CYS A 69 -5.34 9.23 9.31
C CYS A 69 -4.40 8.57 10.35
N GLY A 70 -3.63 7.55 9.98
CA GLY A 70 -2.63 6.95 10.88
C GLY A 70 -3.13 5.88 11.85
N MET A 71 -4.43 5.81 12.18
CA MET A 71 -4.96 4.85 13.18
C MET A 71 -4.56 3.38 12.93
N CYS A 72 -4.47 2.97 11.67
CA CYS A 72 -4.06 1.62 11.32
C CYS A 72 -2.59 1.32 11.68
N ALA A 73 -1.70 2.31 11.57
CA ALA A 73 -0.29 2.18 11.94
C ALA A 73 -0.12 2.16 13.47
N GLU A 74 -0.81 3.04 14.19
CA GLU A 74 -0.79 3.10 15.65
C GLU A 74 -1.23 1.79 16.33
N ASN A 75 -2.16 1.07 15.70
CA ASN A 75 -2.69 -0.18 16.22
C ASN A 75 -2.00 -1.42 15.61
N CYS A 76 -0.93 -1.26 14.83
CA CYS A 76 -0.30 -2.39 14.16
C CYS A 76 0.61 -3.16 15.12
N PRO A 77 0.34 -4.44 15.44
CA PRO A 77 1.20 -5.23 16.33
C PRO A 77 2.54 -5.61 15.68
N ALA A 78 2.66 -5.44 14.36
CA ALA A 78 3.88 -5.69 13.60
C ALA A 78 4.59 -4.38 13.21
N GLU A 79 4.16 -3.24 13.77
CA GLU A 79 4.79 -1.93 13.56
C GLU A 79 4.90 -1.53 12.07
N VAL A 80 3.92 -1.94 11.26
CA VAL A 80 3.87 -1.56 9.84
C VAL A 80 3.42 -0.11 9.72
N ASN A 81 4.18 0.71 9.01
CA ASN A 81 3.91 2.13 8.75
C ASN A 81 2.83 2.29 7.67
N ILE A 82 1.62 1.76 7.92
CA ILE A 82 0.60 1.57 6.88
C ILE A 82 0.22 2.87 6.17
N ALA A 83 0.03 3.95 6.92
CA ALA A 83 -0.33 5.25 6.34
C ALA A 83 0.79 5.78 5.42
N ASP A 84 2.05 5.65 5.84
CA ASP A 84 3.20 6.10 5.03
C ASP A 84 3.46 5.20 3.84
N ASN A 85 3.25 3.88 3.97
CA ASN A 85 3.28 2.95 2.84
C ASN A 85 2.24 3.33 1.79
N VAL A 86 1.02 3.70 2.20
CA VAL A 86 -0.01 4.19 1.26
C VAL A 86 0.37 5.54 0.66
N ARG A 87 0.96 6.46 1.44
CA ARG A 87 1.47 7.74 0.95
C ARG A 87 2.56 7.55 -0.11
N PHE A 88 3.49 6.63 0.13
CA PHE A 88 4.52 6.24 -0.83
C PHE A 88 3.89 5.72 -2.13
N LEU A 89 2.88 4.86 -2.03
CA LEU A 89 2.20 4.34 -3.21
C LEU A 89 1.48 5.43 -4.01
N ARG A 90 0.86 6.41 -3.35
CA ARG A 90 0.28 7.57 -4.05
C ARG A 90 1.32 8.35 -4.83
N LYS A 91 2.49 8.59 -4.23
CA LYS A 91 3.61 9.24 -4.92
C LYS A 91 4.04 8.43 -6.14
N TYR A 92 4.27 7.13 -5.97
CA TYR A 92 4.62 6.25 -7.08
C TYR A 92 3.57 6.28 -8.20
N ILE A 93 2.27 6.19 -7.87
CA ILE A 93 1.19 6.24 -8.86
C ILE A 93 1.14 7.60 -9.57
N ASN A 94 1.26 8.71 -8.83
CA ASN A 94 1.30 10.06 -9.42
C ASN A 94 2.43 10.17 -10.47
N GLU A 95 3.63 9.72 -10.14
CA GLU A 95 4.80 9.81 -11.02
C GLU A 95 4.71 8.87 -12.23
N ASN A 96 4.15 7.67 -12.07
CA ASN A 96 4.25 6.60 -13.07
C ASN A 96 2.99 6.40 -13.91
N GLU A 97 1.81 6.68 -13.36
CA GLU A 97 0.53 6.51 -14.07
C GLU A 97 0.00 7.85 -14.59
N PHE A 98 0.16 8.92 -13.80
CA PHE A 98 -0.36 10.25 -14.13
C PHE A 98 0.70 11.23 -14.64
N ASN A 99 1.99 10.86 -14.58
CA ASN A 99 3.13 11.72 -14.94
C ASN A 99 3.09 13.09 -14.23
N LEU A 100 2.65 13.10 -12.97
CA LEU A 100 2.60 14.28 -12.11
C LEU A 100 3.86 14.29 -11.23
N SER A 101 4.71 15.31 -11.42
CA SER A 101 5.95 15.55 -10.67
C SER A 101 5.74 16.38 -9.42
#